data_AF-A0A5M5BX98-F1
#
_entry.id   AF-A0A5M5BX98-F1
#
_cell.length_a   1.000
_cell.length_b   1.000
_cell.length_c   1.000
_cell.angle_alpha   90.00
_cell.angle_beta   90.00
_cell.angle_gamma   90.00
#
_symmetry.space_group_name_H-M   'P 1'
#
loop_
_entity.id
_entity.type
_entity.pdbx_description
1 polymer ?
#
loop_
_entity_poly.entity_id
_entity_poly.type
_entity_poly.pdbx_seq_one_letter_code
_entity_poly.pdbx_strand_id
1 'polypeptide(L)'
;DIEKADQRTLGTIALNKVRYPLSLSVDVVNEKGESSKQTLTMDLVITVDDNGNCSITTDTPGAQASGSGKWTYHGAKKAWGDKDRDLFELTYEVTYAPYVLNAVTGETGTAKCSSTDALVSRDRQSKFETFNVKLK
;
A
#
# COMPACT_ATOMS: atom_id res chain seq x y z
N ASP A 1 15.81 8.91 -11.95
CA ASP A 1 14.74 9.19 -12.93
C ASP A 1 13.43 8.77 -12.28
N ILE A 2 12.62 9.72 -11.81
CA ILE A 2 11.35 9.39 -11.13
C ILE A 2 10.40 8.68 -12.11
N GLU A 3 10.63 8.90 -13.40
CA GLU A 3 9.99 8.29 -14.56
C GLU A 3 10.16 6.77 -14.66
N LYS A 4 11.15 6.20 -13.97
CA LYS A 4 11.45 4.77 -13.92
C LYS A 4 11.17 4.14 -12.56
N ALA A 5 10.63 4.92 -11.62
CA ALA A 5 10.26 4.40 -10.30
C ALA A 5 9.09 3.41 -10.42
N ASP A 6 8.97 2.53 -9.43
CA ASP A 6 7.90 1.54 -9.36
C ASP A 6 6.54 2.24 -9.30
N GLN A 7 5.60 1.80 -10.14
CA GLN A 7 4.28 2.40 -10.20
C GLN A 7 3.35 1.70 -9.21
N ARG A 8 2.85 2.48 -8.24
CA ARG A 8 1.85 2.03 -7.27
C ARG A 8 0.50 2.69 -7.53
N THR A 9 -0.57 1.95 -7.23
CA THR A 9 -1.95 2.45 -7.33
C THR A 9 -2.52 2.58 -5.92
N LEU A 10 -3.06 3.76 -5.61
CA LEU A 10 -3.77 4.02 -4.36
C LEU A 10 -5.28 4.00 -4.60
N GLY A 11 -6.01 3.22 -3.81
CA GLY A 11 -7.47 3.16 -3.86
C GLY A 11 -8.11 4.17 -2.90
N THR A 12 -9.22 4.80 -3.28
CA THR A 12 -9.97 5.65 -2.35
C THR A 12 -10.81 4.79 -1.40
N ILE A 13 -10.72 5.05 -0.09
CA ILE A 13 -11.59 4.43 0.93
C ILE A 13 -12.63 5.45 1.41
N ALA A 14 -12.17 6.66 1.73
CA ALA A 14 -13.00 7.78 2.17
C ALA A 14 -12.33 9.09 1.76
N LEU A 15 -12.99 10.23 2.01
CA LEU A 15 -12.48 11.56 1.65
C LEU A 15 -11.00 11.76 2.06
N ASN A 16 -10.64 11.33 3.26
CA ASN A 16 -9.30 11.49 3.82
C ASN A 16 -8.57 10.15 4.04
N LYS A 17 -8.99 9.08 3.36
CA LYS A 17 -8.41 7.74 3.53
C LYS A 17 -8.14 7.06 2.20
N VAL A 18 -6.95 6.50 2.06
CA VAL A 18 -6.55 5.73 0.88
C VAL A 18 -6.01 4.34 1.26
N ARG A 19 -6.19 3.39 0.35
CA ARG A 19 -5.69 2.02 0.40
C ARG A 19 -4.38 1.94 -0.37
N TYR A 20 -3.32 1.46 0.27
CA TYR A 20 -2.02 1.21 -0.36
C TYR A 20 -1.67 -0.29 -0.26
N PRO A 21 -1.84 -1.05 -1.36
CA PRO A 21 -1.56 -2.48 -1.37
C PRO A 21 -0.06 -2.80 -1.33
N LEU A 22 0.32 -3.67 -0.42
CA LEU A 22 1.66 -4.22 -0.24
C LEU A 22 1.68 -5.73 -0.47
N SER A 23 2.86 -6.21 -0.88
CA SER A 23 3.12 -7.63 -1.06
C SER A 23 4.54 -7.96 -0.61
N LEU A 24 4.70 -9.08 0.10
CA LEU A 24 5.98 -9.62 0.52
C LEU A 24 6.09 -11.08 0.09
N SER A 25 7.16 -11.43 -0.62
CA SER A 25 7.45 -12.83 -0.97
C SER A 25 8.26 -13.47 0.15
N VAL A 26 7.80 -14.62 0.65
CA VAL A 26 8.47 -15.42 1.68
C VAL A 26 8.68 -16.85 1.18
N ASP A 27 9.75 -17.48 1.63
CA ASP A 27 9.98 -18.91 1.38
C ASP A 27 9.12 -19.74 2.35
N VAL A 28 8.49 -20.79 1.82
CA VAL A 28 7.59 -21.70 2.54
C VAL A 28 7.83 -23.15 2.10
N VAL A 29 7.33 -24.10 2.87
CA VAL A 29 7.24 -25.51 2.48
C VAL A 29 5.81 -25.80 2.04
N ASN A 30 5.64 -26.26 0.80
CA ASN A 30 4.33 -26.60 0.23
C ASN A 30 3.78 -27.92 0.80
N GLU A 31 2.57 -28.30 0.38
CA GLU A 31 1.89 -29.54 0.81
C GLU A 31 2.67 -30.84 0.46
N LYS A 32 3.64 -30.77 -0.46
CA LYS A 32 4.51 -31.89 -0.85
C LYS A 32 5.83 -31.94 -0.07
N GLY A 33 6.08 -30.99 0.82
CA GLY A 33 7.34 -30.91 1.57
C GLY A 33 8.47 -30.22 0.80
N GLU A 34 8.18 -29.52 -0.30
CA GLU A 34 9.18 -28.87 -1.14
C GLU A 34 9.25 -27.36 -0.85
N SER A 35 10.44 -26.77 -0.98
CA SER A 35 10.61 -25.31 -0.90
C SER A 35 9.87 -24.60 -2.03
N SER A 36 9.06 -23.62 -1.68
CA SER A 36 8.28 -22.79 -2.60
C SER A 36 8.27 -21.33 -2.10
N LYS A 37 7.73 -20.42 -2.91
CA LYS A 37 7.48 -19.03 -2.53
C LYS A 37 6.00 -18.78 -2.35
N GLN A 38 5.64 -18.11 -1.26
CA GLN A 38 4.31 -17.56 -1.03
C GLN A 38 4.37 -16.04 -1.09
N THR A 39 3.36 -15.41 -1.68
CA THR A 39 3.17 -13.96 -1.62
C THR A 39 2.18 -13.63 -0.51
N LEU A 40 2.64 -12.93 0.52
CA LEU A 40 1.81 -12.35 1.56
C LEU A 40 1.34 -10.98 1.10
N THR A 41 0.06 -10.67 1.25
CA THR A 41 -0.53 -9.40 0.82
C THR A 41 -1.15 -8.69 2.00
N MET A 42 -1.05 -7.36 2.03
CA MET A 42 -1.72 -6.52 3.02
C MET A 42 -2.09 -5.20 2.39
N ASP A 43 -3.21 -4.64 2.82
CA ASP A 43 -3.59 -3.28 2.50
C ASP A 43 -3.28 -2.33 3.66
N LEU A 44 -2.38 -1.38 3.42
CA LEU A 44 -2.22 -0.25 4.32
C LEU A 44 -3.39 0.72 4.14
N VAL A 45 -3.94 1.16 5.27
CA VAL A 45 -4.92 2.24 5.34
C VAL A 45 -4.19 3.50 5.80
N ILE A 46 -4.02 4.44 4.88
CA ILE A 46 -3.40 5.73 5.13
C ILE A 46 -4.52 6.74 5.37
N THR A 47 -4.54 7.34 6.56
CA THR A 47 -5.45 8.45 6.90
C THR A 47 -4.67 9.75 6.91
N VAL A 48 -5.17 10.76 6.19
CA VAL A 48 -4.58 12.10 6.12
C VAL A 48 -5.42 13.05 6.97
N ASP A 49 -4.78 13.83 7.84
CA ASP A 49 -5.46 14.89 8.59
C ASP A 49 -5.48 16.23 7.82
N ASP A 50 -6.16 17.24 8.37
CA ASP A 50 -6.29 18.55 7.73
C ASP A 50 -4.96 19.30 7.58
N ASN A 51 -3.94 18.90 8.35
CA ASN A 51 -2.58 19.45 8.26
C ASN A 51 -1.70 18.63 7.31
N GLY A 52 -2.25 17.61 6.64
CA GLY A 52 -1.51 16.69 5.78
C GLY A 52 -0.68 15.66 6.54
N ASN A 53 -0.81 15.51 7.85
CA ASN A 53 -0.13 14.43 8.56
C ASN A 53 -0.81 13.09 8.26
N CYS A 54 -0.01 12.05 8.04
CA CYS A 54 -0.49 10.72 7.75
C CYS A 54 -0.39 9.83 8.98
N SER A 55 -1.41 9.00 9.20
CA SER A 55 -1.36 7.84 10.11
C SER A 55 -1.63 6.57 9.32
N ILE A 56 -0.93 5.49 9.67
CA ILE A 56 -0.95 4.22 8.92
C ILE A 56 -1.47 3.11 9.83
N THR A 57 -2.44 2.36 9.30
CA THR A 57 -3.04 1.18 9.92
C THR A 57 -3.26 0.10 8.86
N THR A 58 -3.87 -1.03 9.21
CA THR A 58 -4.31 -2.06 8.26
C THR A 58 -5.67 -2.60 8.70
N ASP A 59 -6.50 -2.96 7.72
CA ASP A 59 -7.74 -3.72 7.93
C ASP A 59 -7.60 -5.20 7.49
N THR A 60 -6.40 -5.61 7.08
CA THR A 60 -6.12 -6.99 6.66
C THR A 60 -6.11 -7.93 7.88
N PRO A 61 -7.00 -8.95 7.93
CA PRO A 61 -7.04 -9.89 9.04
C PRO A 61 -5.72 -10.64 9.21
N GLY A 62 -5.25 -10.80 10.45
CA GLY A 62 -3.97 -11.48 10.72
C GLY A 62 -2.74 -10.70 10.26
N ALA A 63 -2.87 -9.39 10.07
CA ALA A 63 -1.74 -8.50 9.84
C ALA A 63 -1.78 -7.32 10.81
N GLN A 64 -0.62 -6.72 11.04
CA GLN A 64 -0.48 -5.50 11.83
C GLN A 64 0.31 -4.49 11.02
N ALA A 65 -0.09 -3.22 11.08
CA ALA A 65 0.63 -2.12 10.48
C ALA A 65 0.52 -0.89 11.37
N SER A 66 1.64 -0.18 11.48
CA SER A 66 1.71 1.09 12.20
C SER A 66 2.72 1.99 11.52
N GLY A 67 2.46 3.29 11.50
CA GLY A 67 3.38 4.25 10.92
C GLY A 67 2.78 5.64 10.85
N SER A 68 3.60 6.54 10.33
CA SER A 68 3.27 7.94 10.18
C SER A 68 3.85 8.50 8.89
N GLY A 69 3.42 9.68 8.51
CA GLY A 69 4.01 10.36 7.35
C GLY A 69 3.49 11.75 7.15
N LYS A 70 3.81 12.30 5.98
CA LYS A 70 3.34 13.60 5.52
C LYS A 70 2.84 13.51 4.09
N TRP A 71 1.68 14.09 3.85
CA TRP A 71 1.20 14.45 2.53
C TRP A 71 1.43 15.95 2.32
N THR A 72 2.02 16.30 1.18
CA THR A 72 2.28 17.69 0.81
C THR A 72 1.78 17.95 -0.60
N TYR A 73 0.83 18.89 -0.71
CA TYR A 73 0.38 19.42 -2.00
C TYR A 73 1.55 20.04 -2.76
N HIS A 74 1.79 19.59 -4.00
CA HIS A 74 2.97 20.02 -4.79
C HIS A 74 4.32 19.90 -4.05
N GLY A 75 4.46 18.91 -3.17
CA GLY A 75 5.71 18.69 -2.40
C GLY A 75 6.88 18.22 -3.26
N ALA A 76 6.63 17.42 -4.30
CA ALA A 76 7.66 16.96 -5.22
C ALA A 76 7.87 17.99 -6.35
N LYS A 77 8.91 18.82 -6.22
CA LYS A 77 9.24 19.89 -7.16
C LYS A 77 9.84 19.37 -8.46
N LYS A 78 9.37 19.90 -9.60
CA LYS A 78 9.88 19.54 -10.95
C LYS A 78 10.03 18.02 -11.15
N ALA A 79 9.06 17.26 -10.66
CA ALA A 79 9.10 15.80 -10.71
C ALA A 79 8.58 15.33 -12.08
N TRP A 80 7.50 14.57 -12.11
CA TRP A 80 7.03 13.93 -13.33
C TRP A 80 6.61 14.93 -14.43
N GLY A 81 7.41 14.97 -15.50
CA GLY A 81 7.20 15.85 -16.65
C GLY A 81 7.49 17.32 -16.35
N ASP A 82 8.48 17.60 -15.50
CA ASP A 82 8.89 18.95 -15.05
C ASP A 82 7.74 19.74 -14.39
N LYS A 83 6.84 19.02 -13.72
CA LYS A 83 5.71 19.59 -12.98
C LYS A 83 5.81 19.25 -11.51
N ASP A 84 5.39 20.20 -10.68
CA ASP A 84 5.23 19.96 -9.26
C ASP A 84 4.09 18.96 -9.02
N ARG A 85 4.33 17.95 -8.17
CA ARG A 85 3.37 16.88 -7.87
C ARG A 85 3.14 16.73 -6.39
N ASP A 86 1.96 16.24 -6.04
CA ASP A 86 1.64 15.83 -4.68
C ASP A 86 2.58 14.71 -4.25
N LEU A 87 2.98 14.74 -2.98
CA LEU A 87 3.98 13.84 -2.42
C LEU A 87 3.45 13.25 -1.11
N PHE A 88 3.54 11.93 -0.99
CA PHE A 88 3.52 11.25 0.30
C PHE A 88 4.94 10.86 0.70
N GLU A 89 5.29 11.14 1.95
CA GLU A 89 6.49 10.63 2.61
C GLU A 89 6.02 9.80 3.81
N LEU A 90 6.23 8.49 3.75
CA LEU A 90 5.65 7.54 4.69
C LEU A 90 6.77 6.71 5.34
N THR A 91 6.67 6.51 6.65
CA THR A 91 7.52 5.56 7.39
C THR A 91 6.61 4.62 8.16
N TYR A 92 6.76 3.31 7.94
CA TYR A 92 5.87 2.32 8.50
C TYR A 92 6.55 0.99 8.80
N GLU A 93 5.97 0.25 9.74
CA GLU A 93 6.29 -1.13 10.06
C GLU A 93 5.06 -2.00 9.80
N VAL A 94 5.30 -3.19 9.25
CA VAL A 94 4.29 -4.18 8.93
C VAL A 94 4.69 -5.54 9.50
N THR A 95 3.70 -6.27 10.02
CA THR A 95 3.85 -7.64 10.49
C THR A 95 2.77 -8.51 9.84
N TYR A 96 3.20 -9.55 9.11
CA TYR A 96 2.33 -10.59 8.56
C TYR A 96 2.39 -11.81 9.49
N ALA A 97 1.36 -12.02 10.31
CA ALA A 97 1.34 -13.11 11.28
C ALA A 97 -0.08 -13.48 11.76
N PRO A 98 -0.42 -14.78 11.81
CA PRO A 98 0.39 -15.93 11.36
C PRO A 98 0.25 -16.16 9.85
N TYR A 99 1.30 -16.65 9.20
CA TYR A 99 1.20 -17.32 7.89
C TYR A 99 1.69 -18.76 7.99
N VAL A 100 1.22 -19.66 7.13
CA VAL A 100 1.67 -21.06 7.11
C VAL A 100 3.08 -21.11 6.51
N LEU A 101 4.07 -21.42 7.34
CA LEU A 101 5.47 -21.58 6.91
C LEU A 101 5.70 -22.97 6.31
N ASN A 102 5.05 -23.99 6.87
CA ASN A 102 5.15 -25.36 6.38
C ASN A 102 3.77 -26.02 6.37
N ALA A 103 3.27 -26.29 5.17
CA ALA A 103 1.94 -26.89 4.98
C ALA A 103 1.87 -28.37 5.41
N VAL A 104 2.99 -29.08 5.49
CA VAL A 104 3.04 -30.48 5.94
C VAL A 104 2.91 -30.57 7.46
N THR A 105 3.60 -29.69 8.19
CA THR A 105 3.63 -29.71 9.67
C THR A 105 2.59 -28.77 10.30
N GLY A 106 2.03 -27.84 9.52
CA GLY A 106 1.16 -26.77 10.03
C GLY A 106 1.93 -25.66 10.78
N GLU A 107 3.26 -25.67 10.70
CA GLU A 107 4.10 -24.64 11.34
C GLU A 107 3.77 -23.26 10.77
N THR A 108 3.60 -22.29 11.66
CA THR A 108 3.30 -20.89 11.28
C THR A 108 4.51 -19.99 11.47
N GLY A 109 4.71 -19.06 10.55
CA GLY A 109 5.73 -18.02 10.60
C GLY A 109 5.19 -16.63 10.91
N THR A 110 6.13 -15.71 11.11
CA THR A 110 5.89 -14.26 11.22
C THR A 110 6.89 -13.56 10.33
N ALA A 111 6.42 -12.67 9.45
CA ALA A 111 7.28 -11.83 8.63
C ALA A 111 7.11 -10.37 9.03
N LYS A 112 8.22 -9.67 9.27
CA LYS A 112 8.22 -8.25 9.65
C LYS A 112 9.06 -7.44 8.66
N CYS A 113 8.59 -6.25 8.34
CA CYS A 113 9.27 -5.32 7.44
C CYS A 113 9.02 -3.89 7.92
N SER A 114 10.04 -3.05 7.82
CA SER A 114 9.89 -1.60 7.90
C SER A 114 10.29 -0.98 6.56
N SER A 115 9.59 0.09 6.17
CA SER A 115 9.89 0.81 4.94
C SER A 115 9.74 2.32 5.14
N THR A 116 10.49 3.05 4.31
CA THR A 116 10.31 4.49 4.11
C THR A 116 10.06 4.71 2.61
N ASP A 117 8.89 5.22 2.28
CA ASP A 117 8.44 5.40 0.90
C ASP A 117 8.24 6.89 0.59
N ALA A 118 8.65 7.31 -0.61
CA ALA A 118 8.30 8.60 -1.20
C ALA A 118 7.42 8.37 -2.44
N LEU A 119 6.12 8.59 -2.32
CA LEU A 119 5.14 8.36 -3.40
C LEU A 119 4.79 9.69 -4.08
N VAL A 120 5.21 9.83 -5.34
CA VAL A 120 4.93 11.01 -6.16
C VAL A 120 3.70 10.77 -7.02
N SER A 121 2.71 11.66 -6.93
CA SER A 121 1.48 11.54 -7.74
C SER A 121 1.77 11.72 -9.23
N ARG A 122 1.54 10.66 -10.02
CA ARG A 122 1.65 10.70 -11.49
C ARG A 122 0.38 11.22 -12.16
N ASP A 123 -0.74 10.52 -11.95
CA ASP A 123 -2.06 10.88 -12.46
C ASP A 123 -3.17 10.30 -11.56
N ARG A 124 -4.41 10.77 -11.70
CA ARG A 124 -5.55 10.38 -10.84
C ARG A 124 -6.37 9.20 -11.38
N GLN A 125 -6.15 8.79 -12.64
CA GLN A 125 -6.96 7.81 -13.39
C GLN A 125 -8.50 7.98 -13.34
N SER A 126 -9.04 9.08 -12.81
CA SER A 126 -10.48 9.32 -12.76
C SER A 126 -11.03 9.67 -14.15
N LYS A 127 -12.11 8.99 -14.56
CA LYS A 127 -12.86 9.30 -15.78
C LYS A 127 -14.22 9.88 -15.40
N PHE A 128 -14.60 10.98 -16.04
CA PHE A 128 -15.94 11.55 -15.89
C PHE A 128 -16.97 10.60 -16.52
N GLU A 129 -18.05 10.31 -15.80
CA GLU A 129 -19.17 9.50 -16.30
C GLU A 129 -20.50 10.27 -16.13
N THR A 130 -21.35 10.20 -17.15
CA THR A 130 -22.70 10.80 -17.15
C THR A 130 -23.74 9.70 -17.01
N PHE A 131 -24.56 9.74 -15.96
CA PHE A 131 -25.67 8.81 -15.79
C PHE A 131 -26.93 9.32 -16.51
N ASN A 132 -27.45 8.54 -17.47
CA ASN A 132 -28.74 8.82 -18.08
C ASN A 132 -29.85 8.13 -17.28
N VAL A 133 -30.64 8.91 -16.54
CA VAL A 133 -31.81 8.39 -15.80
C VAL A 133 -32.97 8.25 -16.78
N LYS A 134 -33.47 7.02 -16.97
CA LYS A 134 -34.78 6.81 -17.62
C LYS A 134 -35.86 6.74 -16.54
N LEU A 135 -36.72 7.74 -16.50
CA LEU A 135 -37.97 7.68 -15.73
C LEU A 135 -38.92 6.67 -16.41
N LYS A 136 -39.53 5.79 -15.61
CA LYS A 136 -40.61 4.89 -16.04
C LYS A 136 -41.95 5.57 -15.86
#